data_AF-A0A7W2D3Q1-F1
#
_entry.id   AF-A0A7W2D3Q1-F1
#
_cell.length_a   1.000
_cell.length_b   1.000
_cell.length_c   1.000
_cell.angle_alpha   90.00
_cell.angle_beta   90.00
_cell.angle_gamma   90.00
#
_symmetry.space_group_name_H-M   'P 1'
#
loop_
_entity.id
_entity.type
_entity.pdbx_description
1 polymer ?
#
loop_
_entity_poly.entity_id
_entity_poly.type
_entity_poly.pdbx_seq_one_letter_code
_entity_poly.pdbx_strand_id
1 'polypeptide(L)'
;MSRTVIDLDDEALEAAAIELGTKTKRDTINTALREVTARYRRLRALEEARQLVADGALDMDILLDKRKYRGGVREAEPIGGTEGAE
;
A
#
# COMPACT_ATOMS: atom_id res chain seq x y z
N MET A 1 -24.80 4.00 -17.99
CA MET A 1 -23.79 4.90 -18.60
C MET A 1 -24.47 5.75 -19.63
N SER A 2 -24.20 7.06 -19.65
CA SER A 2 -24.59 7.94 -20.76
C SER A 2 -23.67 7.72 -21.96
N ARG A 3 -24.18 7.99 -23.17
CA ARG A 3 -23.38 7.93 -24.40
C ARG A 3 -22.88 9.33 -24.69
N THR A 4 -21.56 9.47 -24.78
CA THR A 4 -20.89 10.73 -25.14
C THR A 4 -20.01 10.47 -26.35
N VAL A 5 -20.00 11.40 -27.30
CA VAL A 5 -19.09 11.39 -28.44
C VAL A 5 -17.97 12.37 -28.12
N ILE A 6 -16.74 11.88 -28.09
CA ILE A 6 -15.52 12.65 -27.86
C ILE A 6 -14.48 12.21 -28.87
N ASP A 7 -13.65 13.14 -29.31
CA ASP A 7 -12.42 12.79 -30.03
C ASP A 7 -11.39 12.30 -29.03
N LEU A 8 -10.63 11.28 -29.43
CA LEU A 8 -9.68 10.62 -28.57
C LEU A 8 -8.38 10.37 -29.34
N ASP A 9 -7.26 10.59 -28.66
CA ASP A 9 -5.96 10.17 -29.16
C ASP A 9 -5.86 8.64 -29.09
N ASP A 10 -5.78 8.00 -30.26
CA ASP A 10 -5.72 6.55 -30.39
C ASP A 10 -4.37 5.98 -29.88
N GLU A 11 -3.26 6.72 -29.97
CA GLU A 11 -1.97 6.28 -29.44
C GLU A 11 -2.00 6.26 -27.92
N ALA A 12 -2.53 7.32 -27.31
CA ALA A 12 -2.69 7.40 -25.86
C ALA A 12 -3.66 6.32 -25.34
N LEU A 13 -4.73 6.03 -26.09
CA LEU A 13 -5.68 4.98 -25.73
C LEU A 13 -5.05 3.60 -25.78
N GLU A 14 -4.23 3.32 -26.79
CA GLU A 14 -3.56 2.03 -26.93
C GLU A 14 -2.53 1.81 -25.84
N ALA A 15 -1.74 2.83 -25.50
CA ALA A 15 -0.84 2.80 -24.35
C ALA A 15 -1.60 2.49 -23.04
N ALA A 16 -2.72 3.19 -22.80
CA ALA A 16 -3.56 2.93 -21.64
C ALA A 16 -4.18 1.52 -21.66
N ALA A 17 -4.55 1.01 -22.83
CA ALA A 17 -5.11 -0.34 -22.95
C ALA A 17 -4.10 -1.41 -22.56
N ILE A 18 -2.84 -1.25 -22.97
CA ILE A 18 -1.72 -2.12 -22.60
C ILE A 18 -1.47 -2.06 -21.09
N GLU A 19 -1.33 -0.86 -20.52
CA GLU A 19 -1.06 -0.70 -19.08
C GLU A 19 -2.19 -1.25 -18.20
N LEU A 20 -3.44 -1.06 -18.63
CA LEU A 20 -4.62 -1.51 -17.88
C LEU A 20 -5.03 -2.96 -18.22
N GLY A 21 -4.39 -3.60 -19.20
CA GLY A 21 -4.73 -4.95 -19.65
C GLY A 21 -6.14 -5.08 -20.23
N THR A 22 -6.68 -4.00 -20.81
CA THR A 22 -8.06 -3.94 -21.31
C THR A 22 -8.11 -4.18 -22.82
N LYS A 23 -9.22 -4.75 -23.31
CA LYS A 23 -9.36 -5.15 -24.72
C LYS A 23 -10.26 -4.24 -25.55
N THR A 24 -11.03 -3.37 -24.92
CA THR A 24 -12.01 -2.52 -25.63
C THR A 24 -11.84 -1.07 -25.23
N LYS A 25 -11.97 -0.14 -26.19
CA LYS A 25 -11.85 1.31 -25.96
C LYS A 25 -12.70 1.77 -24.76
N ARG A 26 -13.95 1.30 -24.67
CA ARG A 26 -14.87 1.62 -23.57
C ARG A 26 -14.35 1.13 -22.22
N ASP A 27 -13.79 -0.06 -22.18
CA ASP A 27 -13.28 -0.66 -20.94
C ASP A 27 -12.02 0.06 -20.47
N THR A 28 -11.11 0.37 -21.40
CA THR A 28 -9.92 1.19 -21.16
C THR A 28 -10.30 2.55 -20.58
N ILE A 29 -11.22 3.27 -21.22
CA ILE A 29 -11.64 4.60 -20.77
C ILE A 29 -12.26 4.54 -19.36
N ASN A 30 -13.21 3.63 -19.13
CA ASN A 30 -13.86 3.54 -17.84
C ASN A 30 -12.89 3.12 -16.73
N THR A 31 -11.98 2.20 -17.03
CA THR A 31 -10.98 1.73 -16.07
C THR A 31 -9.98 2.83 -15.78
N ALA A 32 -9.49 3.54 -16.80
CA ALA A 32 -8.59 4.69 -16.62
C ALA A 32 -9.21 5.77 -15.72
N LEU A 33 -10.47 6.15 -15.95
CA LEU A 33 -11.15 7.16 -15.13
C LEU A 33 -11.30 6.72 -13.67
N ARG A 34 -11.57 5.43 -13.43
CA ARG A 34 -11.63 4.86 -12.07
C ARG A 34 -10.26 4.83 -11.41
N GLU A 35 -9.22 4.40 -12.13
CA GLU A 35 -7.86 4.31 -11.59
C GLU A 35 -7.28 5.69 -11.27
N VAL A 36 -7.49 6.68 -12.14
CA VAL A 36 -7.03 8.06 -11.89
C VAL A 36 -7.69 8.62 -10.61
N THR A 37 -9.00 8.48 -10.47
CA THR A 37 -9.70 8.97 -9.27
C THR A 37 -9.29 8.20 -8.01
N ALA A 38 -9.09 6.88 -8.10
CA ALA A 38 -8.59 6.07 -6.99
C ALA A 38 -7.17 6.50 -6.58
N ARG A 39 -6.28 6.75 -7.55
CA ARG A 39 -4.91 7.23 -7.31
C ARG A 39 -4.91 8.57 -6.58
N TYR A 40 -5.70 9.55 -7.04
CA TYR A 40 -5.81 10.84 -6.37
C TYR A 40 -6.38 10.73 -4.95
N ARG A 41 -7.38 9.86 -4.73
CA ARG A 41 -7.91 9.60 -3.38
C ARG A 41 -6.85 9.02 -2.45
N ARG A 42 -6.07 8.05 -2.91
CA ARG A 42 -4.96 7.45 -2.13
C ARG A 42 -3.90 8.50 -1.77
N LEU A 43 -3.53 9.37 -2.72
CA LEU A 43 -2.57 10.44 -2.48
C LEU A 43 -3.10 11.46 -1.46
N ARG A 44 -4.36 11.88 -1.60
CA ARG A 44 -4.98 12.81 -0.64
C ARG A 44 -5.04 12.21 0.76
N ALA A 45 -5.48 10.96 0.90
CA ALA A 45 -5.55 10.28 2.19
C ALA A 45 -4.16 10.18 2.85
N LEU A 46 -3.11 9.98 2.06
CA LEU A 46 -1.74 9.96 2.54
C LEU A 46 -1.27 11.34 3.01
N GLU A 47 -1.61 12.40 2.28
CA GLU A 47 -1.35 13.79 2.67
C GLU A 47 -2.05 14.14 3.99
N GLU A 48 -3.34 13.81 4.09
CA GLU A 48 -4.14 14.01 5.31
C GLU A 48 -3.56 13.23 6.50
N ALA A 49 -3.15 11.98 6.29
CA ALA A 49 -2.51 11.18 7.32
C ALA A 49 -1.19 11.80 7.80
N ARG A 50 -0.37 12.33 6.88
CA ARG A 50 0.86 13.05 7.25
C ARG A 50 0.56 14.28 8.09
N GLN A 51 -0.47 15.05 7.72
CA GLN A 51 -0.86 16.23 8.47
C GLN A 51 -1.33 15.87 9.88
N LEU A 52 -2.17 14.84 10.02
CA LEU A 52 -2.61 14.35 11.33
C LEU A 52 -1.45 13.91 12.21
N VAL A 53 -0.45 13.22 11.66
CA VAL A 53 0.77 12.86 12.39
C VAL A 53 1.54 14.11 12.83
N ALA A 54 1.70 15.10 11.95
CA ALA A 54 2.39 16.35 12.26
C ALA A 54 1.67 17.16 13.35
N ASP A 55 0.34 17.13 13.35
CA ASP A 55 -0.51 17.79 14.35
C ASP A 55 -0.57 17.01 15.68
N GLY A 56 0.17 15.90 15.80
CA GLY A 56 0.29 15.12 17.03
C GLY A 56 -0.88 14.17 17.30
N ALA A 57 -1.71 13.87 16.29
CA ALA A 57 -2.80 12.92 16.43
C ALA A 57 -2.31 11.46 16.63
N LEU A 58 -1.04 11.19 16.34
CA LEU A 58 -0.39 9.90 16.55
C LEU A 58 0.96 10.10 17.25
N ASP A 59 1.18 9.37 18.34
CA ASP A 59 2.48 9.32 19.03
C ASP A 59 3.41 8.35 18.31
N MET A 60 4.25 8.91 17.43
CA MET A 60 5.19 8.14 16.62
C MET A 60 6.32 7.52 17.44
N ASP A 61 6.68 8.11 18.59
CA ASP A 61 7.76 7.61 19.44
C ASP A 61 7.35 6.28 20.10
N ILE A 62 6.08 6.18 20.51
CA ILE A 62 5.53 4.92 21.02
C ILE A 62 5.38 3.88 19.90
N LEU A 63 4.86 4.27 18.73
CA LEU A 63 4.61 3.35 17.62
C LEU A 63 5.90 2.78 17.01
N LEU A 64 6.96 3.57 16.97
CA LEU A 64 8.25 3.18 16.39
C LEU A 64 9.17 2.45 17.38
N ASP A 65 8.80 2.34 18.66
CA ASP A 65 9.59 1.59 19.65
C ASP A 65 9.50 0.07 19.42
N LYS A 66 10.40 -0.43 18.58
CA LYS A 66 10.53 -1.85 18.22
C LYS A 66 10.83 -2.75 19.42
N ARG A 67 11.31 -2.22 20.55
CA ARG A 67 11.59 -3.01 21.76
C ARG A 67 10.30 -3.54 22.38
N LYS A 68 9.18 -2.82 22.21
CA LYS A 68 7.86 -3.26 22.71
C LYS A 68 7.25 -4.41 21.90
N TYR A 69 7.74 -4.64 20.68
CA TYR A 69 7.22 -5.67 19.78
C TYR A 69 8.14 -6.88 19.63
N ARG A 70 9.46 -6.71 19.78
CA ARG A 70 10.45 -7.81 19.68
C ARG A 70 10.62 -8.57 21.00
N GLY A 71 9.52 -8.99 21.61
CA GLY A 71 9.56 -9.83 22.80
C GLY A 71 10.24 -11.17 22.53
N GLY A 72 11.44 -11.35 23.08
CA GLY A 72 12.04 -12.65 23.36
C GLY A 72 12.97 -13.23 22.29
N VAL A 73 14.21 -12.76 22.22
CA VAL A 73 15.30 -13.72 22.05
C VAL A 73 15.37 -14.46 23.38
N ARG A 74 14.80 -15.68 23.46
CA ARG A 74 15.05 -16.56 24.60
C ARG A 74 16.55 -16.82 24.59
N GLU A 75 17.27 -16.33 25.60
CA GLU A 75 18.59 -16.85 25.90
C GLU A 75 18.45 -18.37 26.02
N ALA A 76 19.07 -19.09 25.09
CA ALA A 76 19.11 -20.54 25.14
C ALA A 76 19.90 -20.90 26.40
N GLU A 77 19.21 -21.34 27.45
CA GLU A 77 19.87 -21.92 28.61
C GLU A 77 20.76 -23.08 28.14
N PRO A 78 22.03 -23.14 28.57
CA PRO A 78 22.89 -24.26 28.23
C PRO A 78 22.30 -25.51 28.86
N ILE A 79 21.98 -26.50 28.02
CA ILE A 79 21.61 -27.85 28.46
C ILE A 79 22.78 -28.44 29.26
N GLY A 80 22.71 -28.31 30.58
CA GLY A 80 23.63 -28.93 31.51
C GLY A 80 23.52 -30.44 31.39
N GLY A 81 24.54 -31.07 30.79
CA GLY A 81 24.70 -32.52 30.81
C GLY A 81 24.90 -32.99 32.24
N THR A 82 24.01 -33.85 32.71
CA THR A 82 24.23 -34.62 33.92
C THR A 82 25.24 -35.73 33.59
N GLU A 83 26.53 -35.41 33.72
CA GLU A 83 27.55 -36.43 33.99
C GLU A 83 27.36 -36.97 35.41
N GLY A 84 27.33 -38.30 35.53
CA GLY A 84 27.82 -39.02 36.70
C GLY A 84 26.87 -39.16 37.89
N ALA A 85 26.14 -40.27 37.93
CA ALA A 85 25.84 -40.95 39.19
C ALA A 85 25.98 -42.46 38.98
N GLU A 86 27.09 -42.97 39.51
CA GLU A 86 27.39 -44.35 39.98
C GLU A 86 27.16 -45.55 39.06
#